data_AF-A0A5C7YY24-F1
#
_entry.id   AF-A0A5C7YY24-F1
#
_cell.length_a   1.000
_cell.length_b   1.000
_cell.length_c   1.000
_cell.angle_alpha   90.00
_cell.angle_beta   90.00
_cell.angle_gamma   90.00
#
_symmetry.space_group_name_H-M   'P 1'
#
loop_
_entity.id
_entity.type
_entity.pdbx_description
1 polymer ?
#
loop_
_entity_poly.entity_id
_entity_poly.type
_entity_poly.pdbx_seq_one_letter_code
_entity_poly.pdbx_strand_id
1 'polypeptide(L)' 'MQQLLYNLVGNANKFTSNGQIKVGLYIVNEFSKKLNLPLTVEDTGIGISNEDLKNVFEDYY' A
#
# COMPACT_ATOMS: atom_id res chain seq x y z
N MET A 1 4.93 12.02 -3.52
CA MET A 1 3.57 11.45 -3.30
C MET A 1 3.10 10.59 -4.47
N GLN A 2 3.04 11.12 -5.70
CA GLN A 2 2.57 10.36 -6.87
C GLN A 2 3.36 9.05 -7.10
N GLN A 3 4.69 9.12 -7.03
CA GLN A 3 5.56 7.94 -7.22
C GLN A 3 5.35 6.84 -6.17
N LEU A 4 5.09 7.22 -4.91
CA LEU A 4 4.81 6.27 -3.83
C LEU A 4 3.50 5.51 -4.08
N LEU A 5 2.44 6.22 -4.49
CA LEU A 5 1.18 5.59 -4.86
C LEU A 5 1.35 4.68 -6.10
N TYR A 6 2.10 5.13 -7.11
CA TYR A 6 2.39 4.30 -8.29
C TYR A 6 3.14 3.02 -7.92
N ASN A 7 4.10 3.07 -7.01
CA ASN A 7 4.82 1.89 -6.56
C ASN A 7 3.90 0.90 -5.85
N LEU A 8 3.06 1.39 -4.93
CA LEU A 8 2.13 0.53 -4.18
C LEU A 8 1.06 -0.09 -5.10
N VAL A 9 0.44 0.70 -5.98
CA VAL A 9 -0.56 0.20 -6.94
C VAL A 9 0.10 -0.70 -8.00
N GLY A 10 1.31 -0.37 -8.43
CA GLY A 10 2.09 -1.19 -9.35
C GLY A 10 2.41 -2.56 -8.77
N ASN A 11 2.79 -2.63 -7.50
CA ASN A 11 3.01 -3.89 -6.78
C ASN A 11 1.69 -4.69 -6.68
N ALA A 12 0.61 -4.07 -6.22
CA ALA A 12 -0.70 -4.71 -6.15
C ALA A 12 -1.14 -5.31 -7.51
N ASN A 13 -0.96 -4.55 -8.59
CA ASN A 13 -1.27 -5.00 -9.96
C ASN A 13 -0.35 -6.12 -10.43
N LYS A 14 0.94 -6.08 -10.09
CA LYS A 14 1.92 -7.13 -10.43
C LYS A 14 1.56 -8.48 -9.79
N PHE A 15 0.99 -8.47 -8.57
CA PHE A 15 0.76 -9.68 -7.77
C PHE A 15 -0.70 -10.15 -7.71
N THR A 16 -1.63 -9.40 -8.30
CA THR A 16 -3.06 -9.78 -8.40
C THR A 16 -3.46 -10.05 -9.85
N SER A 17 -3.41 -11.33 -10.26
CA SER A 17 -3.81 -11.73 -11.62
C SER A 17 -5.33 -11.77 -11.82
N ASN A 18 -6.07 -12.26 -10.83
CA ASN A 18 -7.54 -12.31 -10.81
C ASN A 18 -8.00 -11.95 -9.40
N GLY A 19 -8.64 -10.80 -9.25
CA GLY A 19 -8.98 -10.29 -7.94
C GLY A 19 -9.32 -8.81 -7.97
N GLN A 20 -9.19 -8.15 -6.81
CA GLN A 20 -9.48 -6.73 -6.67
C GLN A 20 -8.31 -5.99 -6.01
N ILE A 21 -8.15 -4.74 -6.41
CA ILE A 21 -7.25 -3.78 -5.77
C ILE A 21 -8.12 -2.64 -5.25
N LYS A 22 -8.01 -2.34 -3.97
CA LYS A 22 -8.75 -1.28 -3.28
C LYS A 22 -7.79 -0.19 -2.84
N VAL A 23 -8.07 1.04 -3.26
CA VAL A 23 -7.37 2.24 -2.78
C VAL A 23 -8.29 2.98 -1.82
N GLY A 24 -7.80 3.28 -0.62
CA GLY A 24 -8.57 3.92 0.44
C GLY A 24 -7.87 5.15 0.98
N LEU A 25 -8.67 6.13 1.42
CA LEU A 25 -8.23 7.29 2.17
C LEU A 25 -9.24 7.51 3.30
N TYR A 26 -8.77 7.63 4.54
CA TYR A 26 -9.64 7.80 5.70
C TYR A 26 -9.10 8.87 6.64
N ILE A 27 -9.97 9.50 7.44
CA ILE A 27 -9.56 10.45 8.49
C ILE A 27 -9.48 9.68 9.79
N VAL A 28 -8.30 9.62 10.42
CA VAL A 28 -8.15 8.90 11.70
C VAL A 28 -8.20 9.81 12.90
N ASN A 29 -7.78 11.08 12.76
CA ASN A 29 -7.80 12.07 13.83
C ASN A 29 -7.69 13.49 13.25
N GLU A 30 -8.41 14.42 13.86
CA GLU A 30 -8.27 15.86 13.66
C GLU A 30 -7.60 16.47 14.90
N PHE A 31 -6.32 16.83 14.80
CA PHE A 31 -5.62 17.53 15.88
C PHE A 31 -5.42 18.99 15.49
N SER A 32 -6.20 19.88 16.10
CA SER A 32 -5.95 21.34 16.24
C SER A 32 -5.45 22.12 14.99
N LYS A 33 -5.72 21.62 13.77
CA LYS A 33 -5.38 22.12 12.40
C LYS A 33 -4.58 21.15 11.51
N LYS A 34 -4.29 19.92 11.96
CA LYS A 34 -3.70 18.85 11.15
C LYS A 34 -4.67 17.68 11.01
N LEU A 35 -4.86 17.25 9.76
CA LEU A 35 -5.61 16.06 9.39
C LEU A 35 -4.62 14.92 9.13
N ASN A 36 -4.80 13.81 9.84
CA ASN A 36 -4.13 12.57 9.49
C ASN A 36 -5.01 11.78 8.52
N LEU A 37 -4.51 11.65 7.28
CA LEU A 37 -5.19 10.99 6.16
C LEU A 37 -4.38 9.77 5.68
N PRO A 38 -4.50 8.60 6.30
CA PRO A 38 -3.79 7.42 5.83
C PRO A 38 -4.36 6.97 4.50
N LEU A 39 -3.44 6.70 3.59
CA LEU A 39 -3.70 6.13 2.29
C LEU A 39 -3.39 4.63 2.36
N THR A 40 -4.32 3.80 1.89
CA THR A 40 -4.11 2.35 1.81
C THR A 40 -4.23 1.86 0.38
N VAL A 41 -3.43 0.85 0.06
CA VAL A 41 -3.58 0.01 -1.12
C VAL A 41 -3.67 -1.42 -0.59
N GLU A 42 -4.75 -2.12 -0.93
CA GLU A 42 -5.02 -3.50 -0.53
C GLU A 42 -5.33 -4.31 -1.78
N ASP A 43 -4.76 -5.50 -1.89
CA ASP A 43 -4.99 -6.41 -3.01
C ASP A 43 -5.30 -7.82 -2.54
N THR A 44 -5.88 -8.63 -3.43
CA THR A 44 -6.24 -10.03 -3.15
C THR A 44 -5.32 -11.02 -3.86
N GLY A 45 -4.09 -10.61 -4.15
CA GLY A 45 -3.09 -11.40 -4.85
C GLY A 45 -2.48 -12.50 -3.99
N ILE A 46 -1.33 -13.01 -4.43
CA ILE A 46 -0.61 -14.11 -3.76
C ILE A 46 -0.10 -13.74 -2.35
N GLY A 47 -0.18 -12.47 -1.97
CA GLY A 47 0.37 -11.94 -0.73
C GLY A 47 1.89 -11.85 -0.75
N ILE A 48 2.47 -11.64 0.43
CA ILE A 48 3.92 -11.55 0.62
C ILE A 48 4.34 -12.58 1.67
N SER A 49 5.47 -13.26 1.43
CA SER A 49 6.01 -14.20 2.41
C SER A 49 6.47 -13.47 3.67
N ASN A 50 6.47 -14.15 4.83
CA ASN A 50 6.96 -13.56 6.08
C ASN A 50 8.46 -13.22 6.04
N GLU A 51 9.22 -13.87 5.15
CA GLU A 51 10.64 -13.64 4.95
C GLU A 51 10.84 -12.35 4.15
N ASP A 52 10.13 -12.19 3.05
CA ASP A 52 10.19 -11.00 2.20
C ASP A 52 9.59 -9.78 2.89
N LEU A 53 8.55 -9.95 3.72
CA LEU A 53 7.90 -8.87 4.46
C LEU A 53 8.88 -8.09 5.35
N LYS A 54 9.91 -8.76 5.87
CA LYS A 54 10.95 -8.12 6.69
C LYS A 54 11.84 -7.18 5.89
N ASN A 55 11.93 -7.39 4.59
CA ASN A 55 12.88 -6.72 3.71
C ASN A 55 12.20 -5.73 2.75
N VAL A 56 10.87 -5.53 2.81
CA VAL A 56 10.12 -4.67 1.86
C VAL A 56 10.51 -3.19 1.86
N PHE A 57 11.25 -2.74 2.88
CA PHE A 57 11.75 -1.38 2.98
C PHE A 57 13.27 -1.28 2.76
N GLU A 58 13.94 -2.40 2.50
CA GLU A 58 15.35 -2.42 2.14
C GLU A 58 15.50 -2.12 0.64
N ASP A 59 16.54 -1.39 0.28
CA ASP A 59 16.86 -1.15 -1.13
C ASP A 59 17.18 -2.51 -1.81
N TYR A 60 16.61 -2.75 -3.01
CA TYR A 60 16.85 -3.89 -3.91
C TYR A 60 16.15 -5.23 -3.61
N TYR A 61 15.07 -5.26 -2.83
CA TYR A 61 14.11 -6.37 -2.79
C TYR A 61 12.96 -6.21 -3.80
#